data_AF-A0A7W7XB07-F1
#
_entry.id   AF-A0A7W7XB07-F1
#
_cell.length_a   1.000
_cell.length_b   1.000
_cell.length_c   1.000
_cell.angle_alpha   90.00
_cell.angle_beta   90.00
_cell.angle_gamma   90.00
#
_symmetry.space_group_name_H-M   'P 1'
#
loop_
_entity.id
_entity.type
_entity.pdbx_description
1 polymer ?
#
loop_
_entity_poly.entity_id
_entity_poly.type
_entity_poly.pdbx_seq_one_letter_code
_entity_poly.pdbx_strand_id
1 'polypeptide(L)'
;MHQDNLLITIQQEGPRITAWISSSSPAVSDGPKQDHGYGYLTGPLRQRGLEVTVEYGLSDYIVDVALPDGSSVIISPPQEPPSEDPEFPESWTVVRHREAAPAVYEVIYDSEPDGPDARHGSNVSSLLAAVDARLDQLGVPPRPGQHRSSRERAADEVLRRAGFISAISFDGERYHRLPTAMTGLAEQRQMVTRAFTALQADGFNVLCDSALLRPGTPPARPHEARLGDVLTTQPDPVRSPVAPAALPASVPPRVSAALTPSPSTGSRTVRTRLAAEALQRAAPPPARPSTAPGR
;
A
#
# COMPACT_ATOMS: atom_id res chain seq x y z
N MET A 1 -3.72 12.44 11.95
CA MET A 1 -3.40 11.65 10.74
C MET A 1 -2.03 11.04 10.94
N HIS A 2 -1.98 9.77 11.35
CA HIS A 2 -0.72 9.04 11.51
C HIS A 2 -0.29 8.55 10.12
N GLN A 3 0.73 9.18 9.53
CA GLN A 3 1.34 8.66 8.31
C GLN A 3 2.25 7.50 8.72
N ASP A 4 1.92 6.29 8.26
CA ASP A 4 2.86 5.18 8.26
C ASP A 4 4.05 5.56 7.37
N ASN A 5 5.08 6.11 8.00
CA ASN A 5 6.29 6.54 7.31
C ASN A 5 7.17 5.31 7.08
N LEU A 6 7.03 4.71 5.91
CA LEU A 6 8.03 3.79 5.38
C LEU A 6 9.33 4.57 5.14
N LEU A 7 10.41 4.07 5.71
CA LEU A 7 11.76 4.60 5.54
C LEU A 7 12.52 3.70 4.59
N ILE A 8 13.01 4.28 3.50
CA ILE A 8 13.87 3.58 2.55
C ILE A 8 15.31 4.01 2.81
N THR A 9 16.17 3.06 3.15
CA THR A 9 17.58 3.32 3.43
C THR A 9 18.43 2.73 2.32
N ILE A 10 19.14 3.58 1.57
CA ILE A 10 20.09 3.19 0.52
C ILE A 10 21.51 3.42 1.04
N GLN A 11 22.27 2.34 1.20
CA GLN A 11 23.61 2.37 1.78
C GLN A 11 24.62 1.54 0.98
N GLN A 12 25.90 1.83 1.20
CA GLN A 12 27.00 1.07 0.61
C GLN A 12 27.60 0.12 1.66
N GLU A 13 27.53 -1.17 1.39
CA GLU A 13 28.16 -2.25 2.16
C GLU A 13 29.33 -2.82 1.35
N GLY A 14 30.53 -2.26 1.56
CA GLY A 14 31.71 -2.61 0.77
C GLY A 14 31.55 -2.25 -0.72
N PRO A 15 31.69 -3.20 -1.67
CA PRO A 15 31.48 -2.93 -3.10
C PRO A 15 29.99 -2.98 -3.50
N ARG A 16 29.07 -3.28 -2.57
CA ARG A 16 27.65 -3.50 -2.86
C ARG A 16 26.83 -2.32 -2.36
N ILE A 17 25.81 -1.97 -3.13
CA ILE A 17 24.82 -0.97 -2.72
C ILE A 17 23.52 -1.72 -2.46
N THR A 18 22.99 -1.56 -1.25
CA THR A 18 21.78 -2.19 -0.74
C THR A 18 20.74 -1.13 -0.41
N ALA A 19 19.47 -1.50 -0.58
CA ALA A 19 18.32 -0.69 -0.23
C ALA A 19 17.37 -1.53 0.60
N TRP A 20 16.97 -0.98 1.75
CA TRP A 20 16.08 -1.62 2.72
C TRP A 20 14.81 -0.80 2.85
N ILE A 21 13.68 -1.49 3.07
CA ILE A 21 12.39 -0.86 3.34
C ILE A 21 12.05 -1.18 4.79
N SER A 22 12.29 -0.22 5.68
CA SER A 22 12.02 -0.38 7.11
C SER A 22 10.72 0.32 7.49
N SER A 23 9.98 -0.30 8.42
CA SER A 23 8.80 0.31 9.01
C SER A 23 9.06 0.69 10.46
N SER A 24 8.86 1.96 10.80
CA SER A 24 8.87 2.42 12.18
C SER A 24 7.47 2.22 12.76
N SER A 25 7.27 1.21 13.60
CA SER A 25 5.96 0.91 14.19
C SER A 25 5.87 1.40 15.64
N PRO A 26 4.86 2.20 16.03
CA PRO A 26 4.40 2.25 17.41
C PRO A 26 3.42 1.09 17.65
N ALA A 27 3.77 0.20 18.57
CA ALA A 27 2.87 -0.87 19.01
C ALA A 27 1.78 -0.26 19.91
N VAL A 28 0.52 -0.31 19.49
CA VAL A 28 -0.62 -0.08 20.38
C VAL A 28 -1.36 -1.40 20.50
N SER A 29 -1.24 -2.00 21.67
CA SER A 29 -1.94 -3.21 22.07
C SER A 29 -3.29 -2.78 22.64
N ASP A 30 -4.39 -3.11 21.97
CA ASP A 30 -5.73 -2.95 22.53
C ASP A 30 -6.20 -4.27 23.17
N GLY A 31 -6.89 -4.16 24.30
CA GLY A 31 -7.20 -5.28 25.20
C GLY A 31 -8.23 -6.28 24.62
N PRO A 32 -8.38 -7.47 25.23
CA PRO A 32 -9.23 -8.52 24.68
C PRO A 32 -10.72 -8.18 24.86
N LYS A 33 -11.39 -7.79 23.77
CA LYS A 33 -12.86 -7.95 23.64
C LYS A 33 -13.16 -9.42 23.34
N GLN A 34 -14.20 -9.96 24.00
CA GLN A 34 -14.66 -11.34 23.81
C GLN A 34 -15.27 -11.47 22.41
N ASP A 35 -14.56 -12.08 21.49
CA ASP A 35 -14.93 -12.15 20.07
C ASP A 35 -15.78 -13.37 19.70
N HIS A 36 -16.30 -14.12 20.70
CA HIS A 36 -17.20 -15.28 20.52
C HIS A 36 -16.79 -16.26 19.39
N GLY A 37 -15.48 -16.46 19.16
CA GLY A 37 -14.97 -17.32 18.08
C GLY A 37 -14.81 -16.65 16.71
N TYR A 38 -15.38 -15.45 16.50
CA TYR A 38 -15.30 -14.66 15.26
C TYR A 38 -14.02 -13.82 15.14
N GLY A 39 -12.97 -14.15 15.90
CA GLY A 39 -11.68 -13.44 15.87
C GLY A 39 -11.08 -13.28 14.47
N TYR A 40 -11.36 -14.24 13.58
CA TYR A 40 -10.93 -14.25 12.18
C TYR A 40 -11.67 -13.23 11.30
N LEU A 41 -12.84 -12.74 11.71
CA LEU A 41 -13.56 -11.61 11.09
C LEU A 41 -13.27 -10.30 11.81
N THR A 42 -13.41 -10.28 13.14
CA THR A 42 -13.31 -9.07 13.96
C THR A 42 -11.90 -8.49 13.93
N GLY A 43 -10.85 -9.31 13.97
CA GLY A 43 -9.46 -8.88 13.97
C GLY A 43 -9.10 -8.04 12.75
N PRO A 44 -9.27 -8.57 11.52
CA PRO A 44 -9.01 -7.81 10.29
C PRO A 44 -9.84 -6.53 10.15
N LEU A 45 -11.11 -6.53 10.59
CA LEU A 45 -11.98 -5.35 10.56
C LEU A 45 -11.53 -4.28 11.57
N ARG A 46 -11.18 -4.66 12.79
CA ARG A 46 -10.61 -3.75 13.81
C ARG A 46 -9.26 -3.19 13.38
N GLN A 47 -8.43 -3.98 12.71
CA GLN A 47 -7.19 -3.48 12.10
C GLN A 47 -7.47 -2.37 11.09
N ARG A 48 -8.67 -2.29 10.51
CA ARG A 48 -9.09 -1.20 9.63
C ARG A 48 -9.48 0.08 10.39
N GLY A 49 -9.44 0.05 11.72
CA GLY A 49 -9.90 1.13 12.58
C GLY A 49 -11.42 1.20 12.69
N LEU A 50 -12.13 0.12 12.33
CA LEU A 50 -13.57 0.05 12.44
C LEU A 50 -13.99 -0.42 13.83
N GLU A 51 -15.09 0.15 14.32
CA GLU A 51 -15.73 -0.32 15.54
C GLU A 51 -16.53 -1.58 15.19
N VAL A 52 -16.15 -2.69 15.82
CA VAL A 52 -16.74 -4.00 15.60
C VAL A 52 -17.36 -4.51 16.89
N THR A 53 -18.65 -4.81 16.83
CA THR A 53 -19.40 -5.51 17.87
C THR A 53 -19.78 -6.90 17.37
N VAL A 54 -19.82 -7.86 18.29
CA VAL A 54 -20.36 -9.18 18.04
C VAL A 54 -21.64 -9.26 18.85
N GLU A 55 -22.76 -9.44 18.16
CA GLU A 55 -24.10 -9.36 18.76
C GLU A 55 -24.82 -10.67 18.50
N TYR A 56 -25.68 -11.09 19.43
CA TYR A 56 -26.51 -12.26 19.19
C TYR A 56 -27.71 -11.85 18.34
N GLY A 57 -27.74 -12.34 17.10
CA GLY A 57 -28.82 -12.09 16.14
C GLY A 57 -30.04 -12.98 16.38
N LEU A 58 -30.82 -13.21 15.34
CA LEU A 58 -32.05 -14.02 15.43
C LEU A 58 -31.78 -15.49 15.73
N SER A 59 -30.71 -16.05 15.14
CA SER A 59 -30.38 -17.48 15.26
C SER A 59 -28.95 -17.73 15.76
N ASP A 60 -28.02 -16.82 15.49
CA ASP A 60 -26.59 -16.96 15.82
C ASP A 60 -25.95 -15.59 16.03
N TYR A 61 -24.71 -15.58 16.53
CA TYR A 61 -23.89 -14.39 16.63
C TYR A 61 -23.60 -13.82 15.23
N ILE A 62 -23.78 -12.51 15.11
CA ILE A 62 -23.48 -11.71 13.94
C ILE A 62 -22.39 -10.71 14.27
N VAL A 63 -21.61 -10.32 13.28
CA VAL A 63 -20.62 -9.25 13.41
C VAL A 63 -21.23 -7.96 12.86
N ASP A 64 -21.45 -6.97 13.72
CA ASP A 64 -21.85 -5.62 13.31
C ASP A 64 -20.62 -4.71 13.29
N VAL A 65 -20.50 -3.93 12.22
CA VAL A 65 -19.41 -3.00 11.97
C VAL A 65 -19.98 -1.62 11.70
N ALA A 66 -19.76 -0.68 12.61
CA ALA A 66 -20.18 0.70 12.41
C ALA A 66 -19.27 1.40 11.40
N LEU A 67 -19.88 2.05 10.40
CA LEU A 67 -19.18 2.83 9.39
C LEU A 67 -19.19 4.33 9.72
N PRO A 68 -18.16 5.10 9.29
CA PRO A 68 -18.08 6.54 9.56
C PRO A 68 -19.23 7.38 9.00
N ASP A 69 -19.93 6.85 8.00
CA ASP A 69 -21.06 7.50 7.36
C ASP A 69 -22.39 7.28 8.10
N GLY A 70 -22.37 6.56 9.24
CA GLY A 70 -23.54 6.23 10.05
C GLY A 70 -24.38 5.07 9.52
N SER A 71 -23.87 4.31 8.53
CA SER A 71 -24.40 2.97 8.21
C SER A 71 -23.65 1.90 9.00
N SER A 72 -24.20 0.68 9.09
CA SER A 72 -23.51 -0.49 9.61
C SER A 72 -23.35 -1.55 8.52
N VAL A 73 -22.33 -2.39 8.67
CA VAL A 73 -22.15 -3.64 7.90
C VAL A 73 -22.36 -4.80 8.85
N ILE A 74 -23.32 -5.64 8.53
CA ILE A 74 -23.68 -6.83 9.29
C ILE A 74 -23.18 -8.05 8.52
N ILE A 75 -22.33 -8.87 9.14
CA ILE A 75 -21.89 -10.16 8.63
C ILE A 75 -22.58 -11.24 9.47
N SER A 76 -23.41 -12.04 8.83
CA SER A 76 -24.21 -13.07 9.48
C SER A 76 -23.95 -14.45 8.87
N PRO A 77 -23.94 -15.52 9.68
CA PRO A 77 -24.09 -16.88 9.16
C PRO A 77 -25.51 -17.09 8.60
N PRO A 78 -25.77 -18.24 7.96
CA PRO A 78 -27.09 -18.58 7.44
C PRO A 78 -28.12 -18.57 8.57
N GLN A 79 -29.30 -18.01 8.30
CA GLN A 79 -30.34 -17.84 9.32
C GLN A 79 -31.22 -19.09 9.50
N GLU A 80 -31.15 -20.04 8.58
CA GLU A 80 -31.79 -21.36 8.71
C GLU A 80 -30.88 -22.32 9.51
N PRO A 81 -31.43 -23.10 10.46
CA PRO A 81 -30.61 -23.97 11.28
C PRO A 81 -29.97 -25.04 10.41
N PRO A 82 -28.64 -25.21 10.45
CA PRO A 82 -28.02 -26.40 9.89
C PRO A 82 -28.52 -27.62 10.66
N SER A 83 -28.76 -28.74 9.95
CA SER A 83 -29.30 -29.97 10.57
C SER A 83 -28.30 -30.67 11.49
N GLU A 84 -27.04 -30.27 11.41
CA GLU A 84 -25.91 -30.67 12.24
C GLU A 84 -25.27 -29.35 12.70
N ASP A 85 -24.83 -29.20 13.95
CA ASP A 85 -24.16 -27.96 14.43
C ASP A 85 -22.67 -27.98 14.00
N PRO A 86 -22.25 -27.37 12.87
CA PRO A 86 -20.84 -27.25 12.56
C PRO A 86 -20.17 -26.23 13.48
N GLU A 87 -18.90 -26.47 13.81
CA GLU A 87 -18.06 -25.50 14.54
C GLU A 87 -17.85 -24.18 13.76
N PHE A 88 -18.15 -24.16 12.46
CA PHE A 88 -18.02 -23.00 11.57
C PHE A 88 -19.19 -22.88 10.59
N PRO A 89 -19.64 -21.66 10.22
CA PRO A 89 -20.69 -21.47 9.22
C PRO A 89 -20.29 -21.96 7.83
N GLU A 90 -21.22 -22.61 7.14
CA GLU A 90 -21.03 -23.15 5.78
C GLU A 90 -21.06 -22.08 4.69
N SER A 91 -21.70 -20.95 4.97
CA SER A 91 -21.81 -19.79 4.09
C SER A 91 -21.99 -18.52 4.91
N TRP A 92 -22.04 -17.37 4.24
CA TRP A 92 -22.06 -16.06 4.87
C TRP A 92 -22.85 -15.07 4.05
N THR A 93 -23.56 -14.19 4.75
CA THR A 93 -24.27 -13.06 4.16
C THR A 93 -23.74 -11.77 4.78
N VAL A 94 -23.48 -10.77 3.92
CA VAL A 94 -22.98 -9.46 4.33
C VAL A 94 -23.88 -8.38 3.77
N VAL A 95 -24.49 -7.61 4.67
CA VAL A 95 -25.43 -6.55 4.32
C VAL A 95 -24.96 -5.24 4.92
N ARG A 96 -25.01 -4.18 4.12
CA ARG A 96 -24.91 -2.81 4.62
C ARG A 96 -26.30 -2.25 4.86
N HIS A 97 -26.51 -1.72 6.06
CA HIS A 97 -27.78 -1.21 6.51
C HIS A 97 -27.65 0.21 7.08
N ARG A 98 -28.65 1.05 6.82
CA ARG A 98 -28.85 2.32 7.51
C ARG A 98 -30.35 2.57 7.60
N GLU A 99 -30.86 2.74 8.81
CA GLU A 99 -32.27 3.08 9.04
C GLU A 99 -32.55 4.57 8.80
N ALA A 100 -31.61 5.43 9.17
CA ALA A 100 -31.75 6.88 9.01
C ALA A 100 -31.76 7.31 7.54
N ALA A 101 -32.62 8.27 7.21
CA ALA A 101 -32.76 8.75 5.83
C ALA A 101 -31.47 9.44 5.31
N PRO A 102 -31.00 9.14 4.08
CA PRO A 102 -31.58 8.14 3.17
C PRO A 102 -31.26 6.72 3.65
N ALA A 103 -32.31 5.91 3.80
CA ALA A 103 -32.17 4.52 4.22
C ALA A 103 -31.37 3.74 3.18
N VAL A 104 -30.47 2.87 3.65
CA VAL A 104 -29.60 2.06 2.80
C VAL A 104 -29.83 0.61 3.17
N TYR A 105 -30.08 -0.22 2.16
CA TYR A 105 -30.05 -1.66 2.26
C TYR A 105 -29.33 -2.19 1.03
N GLU A 106 -28.19 -2.83 1.23
CA GLU A 106 -27.33 -3.30 0.17
C GLU A 106 -26.69 -4.63 0.57
N VAL A 107 -26.85 -5.66 -0.27
CA VAL A 107 -26.12 -6.92 -0.11
C VAL A 107 -24.73 -6.75 -0.73
N ILE A 108 -23.69 -6.86 0.10
CA ILE A 108 -22.28 -6.72 -0.31
C ILE A 108 -21.73 -8.07 -0.77
N TYR A 109 -22.12 -9.14 -0.09
CA TYR A 109 -21.62 -10.49 -0.32
C TYR A 109 -22.68 -11.49 0.16
N ASP A 110 -22.90 -12.55 -0.60
CA ASP A 110 -23.87 -13.58 -0.25
C ASP A 110 -23.43 -14.92 -0.85
N SER A 111 -22.87 -15.77 0.01
CA SER A 111 -22.38 -17.10 -0.34
C SER A 111 -23.33 -18.24 0.03
N GLU A 112 -24.60 -17.93 0.34
CA GLU A 112 -25.62 -18.97 0.45
C GLU A 112 -25.79 -19.71 -0.90
N PRO A 113 -26.36 -20.93 -0.92
CA PRO A 113 -26.42 -21.77 -2.12
C PRO A 113 -27.04 -21.10 -3.36
N ASP A 114 -27.99 -20.17 -3.15
CA ASP A 114 -28.67 -19.41 -4.20
C ASP A 114 -28.07 -18.00 -4.40
N GLY A 115 -27.06 -17.64 -3.61
CA GLY A 115 -26.41 -16.34 -3.61
C GLY A 115 -25.43 -16.11 -4.78
N PRO A 116 -25.17 -14.85 -5.15
CA PRO A 116 -24.22 -14.50 -6.22
C PRO A 116 -22.79 -15.00 -5.95
N ASP A 117 -22.43 -15.23 -4.69
CA ASP A 117 -21.13 -15.70 -4.25
C ASP A 117 -21.16 -17.15 -3.74
N ALA A 118 -22.22 -17.92 -4.06
CA ALA A 118 -22.42 -19.31 -3.60
C ALA A 118 -21.17 -20.20 -3.77
N ARG A 119 -20.43 -20.00 -4.87
CA ARG A 119 -19.19 -20.74 -5.18
C ARG A 119 -18.09 -20.60 -4.13
N HIS A 120 -18.16 -19.59 -3.25
CA HIS A 120 -17.16 -19.33 -2.22
C HIS A 120 -17.51 -20.00 -0.88
N GLY A 121 -18.78 -20.36 -0.62
CA GLY A 121 -19.23 -20.99 0.62
C GLY A 121 -18.66 -20.32 1.89
N SER A 122 -17.99 -21.10 2.74
CA SER A 122 -17.39 -20.66 4.01
C SER A 122 -16.06 -19.91 3.86
N ASN A 123 -15.63 -19.57 2.64
CA ASN A 123 -14.35 -18.91 2.39
C ASN A 123 -14.32 -17.46 2.91
N VAL A 124 -13.85 -17.32 4.14
CA VAL A 124 -13.64 -16.04 4.84
C VAL A 124 -12.72 -15.08 4.06
N SER A 125 -11.72 -15.59 3.33
CA SER A 125 -10.81 -14.71 2.58
C SER A 125 -11.51 -14.00 1.43
N SER A 126 -12.40 -14.71 0.72
CA SER A 126 -13.23 -14.11 -0.32
C SER A 126 -14.22 -13.10 0.25
N LEU A 127 -14.85 -13.42 1.38
CA LEU A 127 -15.72 -12.49 2.11
C LEU A 127 -14.99 -11.22 2.51
N LEU A 128 -13.83 -11.33 3.18
CA LEU A 128 -13.06 -10.17 3.62
C LEU A 128 -12.58 -9.32 2.46
N ALA A 129 -12.23 -9.94 1.32
CA ALA A 129 -11.86 -9.21 0.11
C ALA A 129 -13.04 -8.42 -0.49
N ALA A 130 -14.25 -8.99 -0.50
CA ALA A 130 -15.46 -8.31 -0.98
C ALA A 130 -15.83 -7.13 -0.06
N VAL A 131 -15.79 -7.35 1.26
CA VAL A 131 -15.98 -6.29 2.26
C VAL A 131 -14.94 -5.20 2.08
N ASP A 132 -13.66 -5.55 1.94
CA ASP A 132 -12.61 -4.56 1.80
C ASP A 132 -12.77 -3.69 0.55
N ALA A 133 -13.10 -4.32 -0.58
CA ALA A 133 -13.34 -3.62 -1.84
C ALA A 133 -14.55 -2.67 -1.74
N ARG A 134 -15.60 -3.05 -1.00
CA ARG A 134 -16.75 -2.17 -0.78
C ARG A 134 -16.41 -1.01 0.13
N LEU A 135 -15.68 -1.26 1.22
CA LEU A 135 -15.21 -0.22 2.13
C LEU A 135 -14.30 0.79 1.41
N ASP A 136 -13.47 0.35 0.47
CA ASP A 136 -12.65 1.23 -0.37
C ASP A 136 -13.53 2.15 -1.25
N GLN A 137 -14.61 1.61 -1.84
CA GLN A 137 -15.56 2.39 -2.63
C GLN A 137 -16.33 3.42 -1.78
N LEU A 138 -16.53 3.13 -0.49
CA LEU A 138 -17.14 4.05 0.47
C LEU A 138 -16.14 5.07 1.04
N GLY A 139 -14.87 5.00 0.65
CA GLY A 139 -13.82 5.90 1.13
C GLY A 139 -13.38 5.63 2.57
N VAL A 140 -13.70 4.45 3.13
CA VAL A 140 -13.19 4.03 4.43
C VAL A 140 -11.70 3.69 4.28
N PRO A 141 -10.81 4.32 5.07
CA PRO A 141 -9.37 4.08 4.96
C PRO A 141 -9.01 2.60 4.99
N PRO A 142 -8.07 2.13 4.14
CA PRO A 142 -7.62 0.75 4.15
C PRO A 142 -6.87 0.44 5.44
N ARG A 143 -6.76 -0.85 5.78
CA ARG A 143 -6.02 -1.31 6.97
C ARG A 143 -4.58 -0.81 6.91
N PRO A 144 -3.94 -0.39 8.02
CA PRO A 144 -2.53 0.01 8.04
C PRO A 144 -1.62 -1.07 7.44
N GLY A 145 -1.92 -2.36 7.66
CA GLY A 145 -1.20 -3.48 7.04
C GLY A 145 -1.35 -3.60 5.51
N GLN A 146 -2.54 -3.29 4.97
CA GLN A 146 -2.77 -3.27 3.51
C GLN A 146 -2.18 -2.02 2.87
N HIS A 147 -2.32 -0.85 3.52
CA HIS A 147 -1.68 0.38 3.08
C HIS A 147 -0.16 0.19 3.06
N ARG A 148 0.42 -0.39 4.13
CA ARG A 148 1.84 -0.79 4.19
C ARG A 148 2.21 -1.72 3.04
N SER A 149 1.52 -2.84 2.87
CA SER A 149 1.82 -3.79 1.78
C SER A 149 1.73 -3.15 0.39
N SER A 150 0.75 -2.27 0.16
CA SER A 150 0.62 -1.56 -1.12
C SER A 150 1.76 -0.58 -1.35
N ARG A 151 2.19 0.12 -0.30
CA ARG A 151 3.25 1.12 -0.35
C ARG A 151 4.64 0.48 -0.42
N GLU A 152 4.84 -0.66 0.24
CA GLU A 152 6.01 -1.53 0.09
C GLU A 152 6.12 -2.05 -1.35
N ARG A 153 5.03 -2.58 -1.93
CA ARG A 153 5.02 -3.01 -3.35
C ARG A 153 5.31 -1.87 -4.32
N ALA A 154 4.81 -0.68 -4.03
CA ALA A 154 5.11 0.51 -4.83
C ALA A 154 6.60 0.87 -4.75
N ALA A 155 7.19 0.87 -3.54
CA ALA A 155 8.62 1.09 -3.36
C ALA A 155 9.48 0.01 -4.06
N ASP A 156 9.09 -1.26 -3.95
CA ASP A 156 9.74 -2.39 -4.63
C ASP A 156 9.78 -2.17 -6.15
N GLU A 157 8.65 -1.76 -6.73
CA GLU A 157 8.56 -1.53 -8.17
C GLU A 157 9.38 -0.32 -8.61
N VAL A 158 9.43 0.75 -7.80
CA VAL A 158 10.31 1.90 -8.07
C VAL A 158 11.78 1.48 -8.07
N LEU A 159 12.21 0.70 -7.07
CA LEU A 159 13.58 0.20 -6.97
C LEU A 159 13.95 -0.71 -8.15
N ARG A 160 13.07 -1.64 -8.52
CA ARG A 160 13.24 -2.49 -9.71
C ARG A 160 13.37 -1.69 -10.98
N ARG A 161 12.49 -0.71 -11.20
CA ARG A 161 12.52 0.19 -12.37
C ARG A 161 13.80 1.03 -12.41
N ALA A 162 14.39 1.33 -11.25
CA ALA A 162 15.67 2.01 -11.13
C ALA A 162 16.90 1.10 -11.32
N GLY A 163 16.70 -0.20 -11.53
CA GLY A 163 17.77 -1.17 -11.81
C GLY A 163 18.24 -1.98 -10.60
N PHE A 164 17.57 -1.87 -9.45
CA PHE A 164 17.83 -2.75 -8.31
C PHE A 164 17.18 -4.11 -8.53
N ILE A 165 17.81 -5.15 -7.99
CA ILE A 165 17.29 -6.52 -7.95
C ILE A 165 16.94 -6.90 -6.51
N SER A 166 15.83 -7.58 -6.32
CA SER A 166 15.41 -8.06 -5.00
C SER A 166 16.24 -9.28 -4.58
N ALA A 167 16.58 -9.34 -3.30
CA ALA A 167 17.33 -10.40 -2.67
C ALA A 167 16.78 -10.64 -1.24
N ILE A 168 17.10 -11.81 -0.69
CA ILE A 168 16.69 -12.20 0.67
C ILE A 168 17.97 -12.29 1.50
N SER A 169 17.97 -11.67 2.67
CA SER A 169 19.08 -11.72 3.62
C SER A 169 18.94 -12.93 4.54
N PHE A 170 19.98 -13.20 5.34
CA PHE A 170 20.06 -14.46 6.09
C PHE A 170 19.00 -14.58 7.21
N ASP A 171 18.54 -13.44 7.72
CA ASP A 171 17.42 -13.32 8.68
C ASP A 171 16.03 -13.44 8.02
N GLY A 172 15.97 -13.61 6.70
CA GLY A 172 14.74 -13.69 5.92
C GLY A 172 14.19 -12.33 5.48
N GLU A 173 14.85 -11.21 5.79
CA GLU A 173 14.40 -9.89 5.34
C GLU A 173 14.69 -9.69 3.85
N ARG A 174 13.71 -9.11 3.13
CA ARG A 174 13.90 -8.73 1.72
C ARG A 174 14.63 -7.41 1.64
N TYR A 175 15.68 -7.38 0.82
CA TYR A 175 16.41 -6.18 0.47
C TYR A 175 16.57 -6.08 -1.03
N HIS A 176 16.91 -4.89 -1.52
CA HIS A 176 17.20 -4.65 -2.91
C HIS A 176 18.68 -4.32 -3.06
N ARG A 177 19.32 -4.75 -4.15
CA ARG A 177 20.73 -4.43 -4.42
C ARG A 177 20.96 -4.13 -5.87
N LEU A 178 22.03 -3.39 -6.19
CA LEU A 178 22.47 -3.31 -7.57
C LEU A 178 23.05 -4.65 -8.05
N PRO A 179 22.97 -4.98 -9.36
CA PRO A 179 23.54 -6.21 -9.90
C PRO A 179 25.04 -6.32 -9.59
N THR A 180 25.50 -7.48 -9.12
CA THR A 180 26.92 -7.70 -8.78
C THR A 180 27.86 -7.52 -9.98
N ALA A 181 27.35 -7.69 -11.21
CA ALA A 181 28.09 -7.46 -12.44
C ALA A 181 28.34 -5.97 -12.72
N MET A 182 27.59 -5.06 -12.10
CA MET A 182 27.70 -3.62 -12.27
C MET A 182 28.82 -3.09 -11.35
N THR A 183 30.05 -3.07 -11.85
CA THR A 183 31.25 -2.65 -11.11
C THR A 183 31.62 -1.18 -11.32
N GLY A 184 31.02 -0.51 -12.31
CA GLY A 184 31.29 0.89 -12.63
C GLY A 184 30.69 1.84 -11.60
N LEU A 185 31.52 2.55 -10.84
CA LEU A 185 31.08 3.50 -9.80
C LEU A 185 30.16 4.60 -10.36
N ALA A 186 30.43 5.09 -11.57
CA ALA A 186 29.60 6.11 -12.21
C ALA A 186 28.20 5.58 -12.57
N GLU A 187 28.13 4.33 -13.05
CA GLU A 187 26.87 3.65 -13.38
C GLU A 187 26.06 3.36 -12.12
N GLN A 188 26.72 2.84 -11.08
CA GLN A 188 26.10 2.63 -9.76
C GLN A 188 25.49 3.93 -9.20
N ARG A 189 26.24 5.04 -9.24
CA ARG A 189 25.76 6.36 -8.78
C ARG A 189 24.57 6.86 -9.59
N GLN A 190 24.58 6.66 -10.91
CA GLN A 190 23.47 7.05 -11.77
C GLN A 190 22.17 6.30 -11.39
N MET A 191 22.27 5.00 -11.12
CA MET A 191 21.12 4.18 -10.69
C MET A 191 20.61 4.58 -9.31
N VAL A 192 21.51 4.83 -8.35
CA VAL A 192 21.13 5.34 -7.02
C VAL A 192 20.43 6.69 -7.12
N THR A 193 20.96 7.61 -7.92
CA THR A 193 20.36 8.94 -8.11
C THR A 193 18.97 8.85 -8.73
N ARG A 194 18.79 7.95 -9.70
CA ARG A 194 17.50 7.68 -10.33
C ARG A 194 16.50 7.09 -9.33
N ALA A 195 16.91 6.11 -8.53
CA ALA A 195 16.08 5.52 -7.48
C ALA A 195 15.67 6.56 -6.45
N PHE A 196 16.63 7.33 -5.92
CA PHE A 196 16.41 8.38 -4.94
C PHE A 196 15.40 9.42 -5.44
N THR A 197 15.59 9.91 -6.67
CA THR A 197 14.70 10.91 -7.27
C THR A 197 13.29 10.36 -7.48
N ALA A 198 13.16 9.13 -7.97
CA ALA A 198 11.86 8.50 -8.19
C ALA A 198 11.11 8.23 -6.87
N LEU A 199 11.80 7.75 -5.85
CA LEU A 199 11.21 7.52 -4.52
C LEU A 199 10.77 8.83 -3.85
N GLN A 200 11.55 9.91 -3.96
CA GLN A 200 11.12 11.20 -3.45
C GLN A 200 9.90 11.76 -4.20
N ALA A 201 9.86 11.61 -5.52
CA ALA A 201 8.72 12.04 -6.33
C ALA A 201 7.43 11.32 -5.94
N ASP A 202 7.52 10.04 -5.56
CA ASP A 202 6.39 9.22 -5.10
C ASP A 202 6.10 9.41 -3.58
N GLY A 203 6.77 10.36 -2.91
CA GLY A 203 6.49 10.75 -1.53
C GLY A 203 7.01 9.77 -0.47
N PHE A 204 8.06 9.00 -0.77
CA PHE A 204 8.74 8.16 0.21
C PHE A 204 9.79 8.94 1.01
N ASN A 205 9.97 8.58 2.28
CA ASN A 205 11.10 9.07 3.07
C ASN A 205 12.34 8.24 2.71
N VAL A 206 13.35 8.88 2.13
CA VAL A 206 14.56 8.20 1.67
C VAL A 206 15.78 8.73 2.41
N LEU A 207 16.50 7.84 3.09
CA LEU A 207 17.84 8.09 3.60
C LEU A 207 18.84 7.47 2.63
N CYS A 208 19.77 8.27 2.13
CA CYS A 208 20.81 7.81 1.23
C CYS A 208 22.15 8.40 1.64
N ASP A 209 23.20 7.57 1.63
CA ASP A 209 24.55 8.07 1.88
C ASP A 209 24.94 9.10 0.81
N SER A 210 25.27 10.31 1.26
CA SER A 210 25.68 11.42 0.40
C SER A 210 26.89 11.11 -0.50
N ALA A 211 27.75 10.16 -0.11
CA ALA A 211 28.88 9.69 -0.93
C ALA A 211 28.43 8.96 -2.21
N LEU A 212 27.20 8.43 -2.22
CA LEU A 212 26.57 7.76 -3.36
C LEU A 212 25.85 8.73 -4.31
N LEU A 213 25.53 9.94 -3.84
CA LEU A 213 24.83 10.97 -4.62
C LEU A 213 25.78 11.99 -5.24
N ARG A 214 26.99 12.18 -4.68
CA ARG A 214 27.96 13.14 -5.20
C ARG A 214 29.05 12.48 -6.06
N PRO A 215 29.51 13.17 -7.12
CA PRO A 215 30.81 12.85 -7.71
C PRO A 215 31.87 13.10 -6.64
N GLY A 216 32.39 12.02 -6.05
CA GLY A 216 33.53 12.13 -5.15
C GLY A 216 34.69 12.78 -5.89
N THR A 217 35.19 13.90 -5.38
CA THR A 217 36.53 14.37 -5.70
C THR A 217 37.48 13.20 -5.46
N PRO A 218 38.35 12.84 -6.43
CA PRO A 218 39.25 11.71 -6.24
C PRO A 218 40.05 11.92 -4.95
N PRO A 219 40.23 10.90 -4.11
CA PRO A 219 41.10 11.02 -2.96
C PRO A 219 42.47 11.46 -3.47
N ALA A 220 42.99 12.55 -2.92
CA ALA A 220 44.36 12.97 -3.15
C ALA A 220 45.24 11.75 -2.88
N ARG A 221 45.87 11.21 -3.93
CA ARG A 221 46.82 10.13 -3.77
C ARG A 221 47.83 10.61 -2.73
N PRO A 222 48.09 9.86 -1.64
CA PRO A 222 49.20 10.18 -0.79
C PRO A 222 50.44 10.18 -1.69
N HIS A 223 51.05 11.34 -1.82
CA HIS A 223 52.29 11.53 -2.53
C HIS A 223 53.28 10.54 -1.91
N GLU A 224 53.70 9.53 -2.67
CA GLU A 224 54.82 8.69 -2.32
C GLU A 224 56.04 9.60 -2.15
N ALA A 225 56.35 9.93 -0.90
CA ALA A 225 57.63 10.50 -0.52
C ALA A 225 58.66 9.38 -0.66
N ARG A 226 59.24 9.27 -1.85
CA ARG A 226 60.46 8.50 -2.12
C ARG A 226 61.45 9.41 -2.81
N LEU A 227 62.36 10.00 -2.05
CA LEU A 227 63.79 9.70 -2.08
C LEU A 227 64.50 10.64 -1.11
N GLY A 228 65.40 10.08 -0.29
CA GLY A 228 66.40 10.88 0.39
C GLY A 228 67.35 11.47 -0.64
N ASP A 229 67.74 12.73 -0.44
CA ASP A 229 69.12 13.15 -0.63
C ASP A 229 69.35 14.51 0.07
N VAL A 230 70.25 14.46 1.05
CA VAL A 230 71.34 15.41 1.31
C VAL A 230 71.01 16.88 1.65
N LEU A 231 71.24 17.17 2.94
CA LEU A 231 71.81 18.39 3.53
C LEU A 231 72.51 19.36 2.55
N THR A 232 72.16 20.65 2.59
CA THR A 232 73.02 21.74 3.12
C THR A 232 72.35 23.12 3.04
N THR A 233 72.44 23.86 4.15
CA THR A 233 72.79 25.29 4.26
C THR A 233 71.83 26.39 3.75
N GLN A 234 71.20 27.10 4.72
CA GLN A 234 70.71 28.50 4.70
C GLN A 234 71.89 29.51 4.52
N PRO A 235 71.70 30.84 4.23
CA PRO A 235 70.49 31.66 4.41
C PRO A 235 70.10 32.69 3.30
N ASP A 236 68.88 33.20 3.47
CA ASP A 236 68.15 34.42 3.00
C ASP A 236 68.96 35.71 2.67
N PRO A 237 68.36 36.85 2.19
CA PRO A 237 66.95 37.14 1.83
C PRO A 237 66.72 38.01 0.56
N VAL A 238 65.45 38.30 0.22
CA VAL A 238 64.87 39.66 -0.02
C VAL A 238 63.60 39.63 -0.91
N ARG A 239 62.53 40.31 -0.39
CA ARG A 239 61.34 40.92 -1.03
C ARG A 239 60.13 40.07 -1.48
N SER A 240 59.09 40.16 -0.64
CA SER A 240 57.64 40.22 -0.97
C SER A 240 57.25 41.54 -1.68
N PRO A 241 55.97 41.81 -2.00
CA PRO A 241 54.86 40.98 -2.51
C PRO A 241 54.14 41.64 -3.72
N VAL A 242 53.20 40.95 -4.38
CA VAL A 242 51.90 41.49 -4.83
C VAL A 242 51.04 40.33 -5.36
N ALA A 243 49.77 40.31 -4.94
CA ALA A 243 48.66 39.52 -5.46
C ALA A 243 47.48 40.52 -5.66
N PRO A 244 46.27 40.14 -6.12
CA PRO A 244 45.81 38.99 -6.91
C PRO A 244 44.82 39.37 -8.06
N ALA A 245 44.25 38.32 -8.68
CA ALA A 245 42.86 38.22 -9.19
C ALA A 245 42.50 38.76 -10.60
N ALA A 246 42.02 37.85 -11.47
CA ALA A 246 40.60 37.69 -11.83
C ALA A 246 40.40 37.19 -13.28
N LEU A 247 39.42 36.30 -13.43
CA LEU A 247 39.01 35.51 -14.61
C LEU A 247 38.39 36.35 -15.74
N PRO A 248 38.35 35.85 -17.00
CA PRO A 248 37.32 36.22 -17.96
C PRO A 248 36.16 35.20 -18.00
N ALA A 249 34.94 35.73 -18.01
CA ALA A 249 33.69 35.00 -18.28
C ALA A 249 33.54 34.72 -19.77
N SER A 250 33.02 33.53 -20.12
CA SER A 250 32.55 33.21 -21.47
C SER A 250 31.17 32.57 -21.41
N VAL A 251 30.25 33.18 -22.14
CA VAL A 251 28.83 32.82 -22.31
C VAL A 251 28.71 31.83 -23.48
N PRO A 252 27.86 30.78 -23.41
CA PRO A 252 27.46 30.03 -24.61
C PRO A 252 26.08 30.50 -25.13
N PRO A 253 25.82 30.47 -26.46
CA PRO A 253 24.50 30.74 -27.00
C PRO A 253 23.59 29.51 -26.95
N ARG A 254 22.31 29.83 -26.73
CA ARG A 254 21.12 28.97 -26.82
C ARG A 254 20.89 28.51 -28.26
N VAL A 255 20.40 27.27 -28.42
CA VAL A 255 19.52 26.90 -29.54
C VAL A 255 18.31 26.16 -28.97
N SER A 256 17.16 26.79 -29.13
CA SER A 256 15.83 26.24 -28.90
C SER A 256 15.40 25.38 -30.08
N ALA A 257 14.74 24.26 -29.81
CA ALA A 257 13.82 23.64 -30.76
C ALA A 257 12.59 23.15 -29.98
N ALA A 258 11.47 23.81 -30.26
CA ALA A 258 10.14 23.47 -29.78
C ALA A 258 9.43 22.66 -30.87
N LEU A 259 8.81 21.54 -30.50
CA LEU A 259 7.76 20.91 -31.30
C LEU A 259 6.66 20.41 -30.36
N THR A 260 5.47 20.91 -30.64
CA THR A 260 4.17 20.73 -29.98
C THR A 260 3.57 19.35 -30.24
N PRO A 261 2.77 18.77 -29.32
CA PRO A 261 1.85 17.69 -29.64
C PRO A 261 0.42 18.20 -29.91
N SER A 262 -0.19 17.71 -30.99
CA SER A 262 -1.62 17.86 -31.33
C SER A 262 -2.50 16.95 -30.45
N PRO A 263 -3.70 17.40 -30.03
CA PRO A 263 -4.69 16.54 -29.38
C PRO A 263 -5.66 15.94 -30.40
N SER A 264 -6.02 14.65 -30.26
CA SER A 264 -7.17 14.07 -30.96
C SER A 264 -8.16 13.50 -29.96
N THR A 265 -9.27 14.23 -29.83
CA THR A 265 -10.48 13.93 -29.10
C THR A 265 -11.27 12.83 -29.82
N GLY A 266 -11.70 11.81 -29.08
CA GLY A 266 -12.56 10.74 -29.60
C GLY A 266 -13.61 10.35 -28.57
N SER A 267 -14.61 11.21 -28.37
CA SER A 267 -15.83 10.86 -27.65
C SER A 267 -16.75 10.05 -28.57
N ARG A 268 -17.16 8.85 -28.15
CA ARG A 268 -18.34 8.18 -28.73
C ARG A 268 -19.27 7.72 -27.62
N THR A 269 -20.22 8.58 -27.32
CA THR A 269 -21.45 8.28 -26.60
C THR A 269 -22.36 7.46 -27.51
N VAL A 270 -22.86 6.32 -27.04
CA VAL A 270 -24.09 5.71 -27.56
C VAL A 270 -24.98 5.39 -26.37
N ARG A 271 -26.00 6.24 -26.18
CA ARG A 271 -27.22 5.94 -25.44
C ARG A 271 -28.32 5.75 -26.48
N THR A 272 -29.07 4.65 -26.40
CA THR A 272 -30.55 4.61 -26.55
C THR A 272 -31.03 3.18 -26.23
N ARG A 273 -31.78 3.03 -25.13
CA ARG A 273 -33.24 2.81 -25.03
C ARG A 273 -33.63 1.33 -25.27
N LEU A 274 -34.27 0.60 -24.35
CA LEU A 274 -35.57 0.74 -23.64
C LEU A 274 -36.50 -0.38 -24.15
N ALA A 275 -36.72 -1.39 -23.31
CA ALA A 275 -37.86 -2.31 -23.27
C ALA A 275 -38.00 -2.66 -21.78
N ALA A 276 -38.92 -2.12 -20.99
CA ALA A 276 -40.38 -2.12 -21.05
C ALA A 276 -40.97 -3.55 -21.10
N GLU A 277 -41.71 -3.85 -20.03
CA GLU A 277 -42.68 -4.95 -19.84
C GLU A 277 -42.18 -6.36 -19.52
N ALA A 278 -42.28 -6.73 -18.24
CA ALA A 278 -43.19 -7.81 -17.80
C ALA A 278 -43.36 -7.75 -16.28
N LEU A 279 -44.30 -6.91 -15.84
CA LEU A 279 -44.83 -6.90 -14.49
C LEU A 279 -45.92 -7.97 -14.43
N GLN A 280 -45.60 -9.19 -14.00
CA GLN A 280 -46.62 -10.17 -13.62
C GLN A 280 -46.60 -10.40 -12.11
N ARG A 281 -47.65 -9.84 -11.51
CA ARG A 281 -48.13 -10.06 -10.14
C ARG A 281 -48.19 -11.56 -9.83
N ALA A 282 -47.40 -12.00 -8.86
CA ALA A 282 -47.75 -13.19 -8.07
C ALA A 282 -48.71 -12.75 -6.96
N ALA A 283 -49.93 -13.28 -6.99
CA ALA A 283 -50.94 -13.07 -5.97
C ALA A 283 -50.53 -13.75 -4.64
N PRO A 284 -50.93 -13.22 -3.47
CA PRO A 284 -50.72 -13.90 -2.20
C PRO A 284 -51.62 -15.14 -2.08
N PRO A 285 -51.15 -16.22 -1.44
CA PRO A 285 -51.95 -17.43 -1.23
C PRO A 285 -53.13 -17.18 -0.28
N PRO A 286 -54.27 -17.90 -0.44
CA PRO A 286 -55.42 -17.75 0.43
C PRO A 286 -55.14 -18.26 1.85
N ALA A 287 -55.62 -17.50 2.84
CA ALA A 287 -55.56 -17.84 4.26
C ALA A 287 -56.26 -19.18 4.55
N ARG A 288 -55.57 -20.09 5.26
CA ARG A 288 -56.16 -21.32 5.79
C ARG A 288 -57.11 -20.99 6.95
N PRO A 289 -58.30 -21.63 7.02
CA PRO A 289 -59.19 -21.48 8.15
C PRO A 289 -58.60 -22.14 9.41
N SER A 290 -58.68 -21.41 10.51
CA SER A 290 -58.37 -21.84 11.87
C SER A 290 -59.39 -22.89 12.32
N THR A 291 -58.91 -24.10 12.62
CA THR A 291 -59.69 -25.13 13.33
C THR A 291 -59.15 -25.26 14.75
N ALA A 292 -59.85 -24.63 15.68
CA ALA A 292 -59.87 -25.04 17.07
C ALA A 292 -61.17 -25.83 17.32
N PRO A 293 -61.08 -26.93 18.08
CA PRO A 293 -62.00 -27.16 19.19
C PRO A 293 -61.18 -27.53 20.44
N GLY A 294 -61.50 -27.10 21.66
CA GLY A 294 -62.78 -26.65 22.18
C GLY A 294 -63.48 -27.71 23.04
N ARG A 295 -62.79 -28.33 24.01
CA ARG A 295 -63.21 -28.66 25.40
C ARG A 295 -62.43 -29.83 25.97
#